data_AF-X1NNV6-F1
#
_entry.id   AF-X1NNV6-F1
#
_cell.length_a   1.000
_cell.length_b   1.000
_cell.length_c   1.000
_cell.angle_alpha   90.00
_cell.angle_beta   90.00
_cell.angle_gamma   90.00
#
_symmetry.space_group_name_H-M   'P 1'
#
loop_
_entity.id
_entity.type
_entity.pdbx_description
1 polymer ?
#
loop_
_entity_poly.entity_id
_entity_poly.type
_entity_poly.pdbx_seq_one_letter_code
_entity_poly.pdbx_strand_id
1 'polypeptide(L)'
;MGPTVDDVTRQAVAEATDRELVLDQELVQEISRYFARRGHRMTENNRKQAHLPEGARVIHNPVGTAPAFAVDHDGHVVICLPGVPHEMRYLMEHEVLPYLRERYGLRGVIKSRT
;
A
#
# COMPACT_ATOMS: atom_id res chain seq x y z
N MET A 1 -6.17 -6.04 0.12
CA MET A 1 -5.81 -4.70 -0.43
C MET A 1 -6.55 -4.31 -1.72
N GLY A 2 -7.28 -5.22 -2.36
CA GLY A 2 -8.10 -4.90 -3.53
C GLY A 2 -9.39 -4.15 -3.18
N PRO A 3 -10.36 -4.12 -4.11
CA PRO A 3 -11.63 -3.42 -3.92
C PRO A 3 -12.72 -4.31 -3.28
N THR A 4 -12.49 -5.59 -2.98
CA THR A 4 -13.57 -6.49 -2.56
C THR A 4 -13.92 -6.30 -1.08
N VAL A 5 -15.07 -6.84 -0.65
CA VAL A 5 -15.56 -6.66 0.74
C VAL A 5 -14.71 -7.43 1.75
N ASP A 6 -14.11 -8.54 1.33
CA ASP A 6 -13.16 -9.34 2.09
C ASP A 6 -11.75 -8.73 2.18
N ASP A 7 -11.47 -7.63 1.47
CA ASP A 7 -10.22 -6.89 1.58
C ASP A 7 -10.16 -6.01 2.85
N VAL A 8 -10.17 -6.65 4.02
CA VAL A 8 -10.23 -6.00 5.34
C VAL A 8 -8.87 -5.55 5.90
N THR A 9 -7.76 -5.81 5.21
CA THR A 9 -6.40 -5.53 5.71
C THR A 9 -6.20 -4.08 6.17
N ARG A 10 -6.71 -3.10 5.42
CA ARG A 10 -6.58 -1.67 5.79
C ARG A 10 -7.30 -1.36 7.10
N GLN A 11 -8.52 -1.88 7.23
CA GLN A 11 -9.34 -1.70 8.43
C GLN A 11 -8.68 -2.38 9.63
N ALA A 12 -8.21 -3.62 9.47
CA ALA A 12 -7.52 -4.35 10.53
C ALA A 12 -6.26 -3.62 11.01
N VAL A 13 -5.47 -3.01 10.12
CA VAL A 13 -4.28 -2.23 10.51
C VAL A 13 -4.66 -0.91 11.16
N ALA A 14 -5.71 -0.24 10.69
CA ALA A 14 -6.21 0.98 11.32
C ALA A 14 -6.66 0.69 12.77
N GLU A 15 -7.47 -0.35 12.97
CA GLU A 15 -7.93 -0.81 14.29
C GLU A 15 -6.75 -1.24 15.18
N ALA A 16 -5.81 -2.04 14.67
CA ALA A 16 -4.67 -2.52 15.44
C ALA A 16 -3.65 -1.42 15.81
N THR A 17 -3.74 -0.24 15.19
CA THR A 17 -2.84 0.87 15.46
C THR A 17 -3.55 2.12 15.96
N ASP A 18 -4.81 1.98 16.41
CA ASP A 18 -5.68 3.03 16.95
C ASP A 18 -5.81 4.25 16.03
N ARG A 19 -6.05 4.01 14.74
CA ARG A 19 -6.18 5.04 13.70
C ARG A 19 -7.51 4.96 12.98
N GLU A 20 -7.98 6.11 12.52
CA GLU A 20 -9.11 6.17 11.60
C GLU A 20 -8.67 5.82 10.16
N LEU A 21 -9.61 5.32 9.35
CA LEU A 21 -9.41 5.22 7.91
C LEU A 21 -9.80 6.53 7.23
N VAL A 22 -8.84 7.20 6.62
CA VAL A 22 -9.03 8.46 5.91
C VAL A 22 -8.95 8.24 4.40
N LEU A 23 -9.82 8.92 3.65
CA LEU A 23 -9.79 8.88 2.20
C LEU A 23 -8.72 9.83 1.66
N ASP A 24 -7.75 9.28 0.95
CA ASP A 24 -6.74 10.06 0.24
C ASP A 24 -7.24 10.45 -1.17
N GLN A 25 -7.45 11.75 -1.38
CA GLN A 25 -7.98 12.26 -2.64
C GLN A 25 -6.98 12.17 -3.80
N GLU A 26 -5.68 12.18 -3.52
CA GLU A 26 -4.64 12.03 -4.54
C GLU A 26 -4.63 10.60 -5.07
N LEU A 27 -4.72 9.61 -4.17
CA LEU A 27 -4.85 8.20 -4.52
C LEU A 27 -6.14 7.92 -5.32
N VAL A 28 -7.26 8.57 -4.97
CA VAL A 28 -8.49 8.48 -5.79
C VAL A 28 -8.22 8.91 -7.23
N GLN A 29 -7.49 10.02 -7.41
CA GLN A 29 -7.15 10.50 -8.76
C GLN A 29 -6.17 9.58 -9.48
N GLU A 30 -5.18 9.01 -8.78
CA GLU A 30 -4.25 8.04 -9.35
C GLU A 30 -4.96 6.79 -9.86
N ILE A 31 -5.83 6.21 -9.04
CA ILE A 31 -6.62 5.03 -9.40
C ILE A 31 -7.53 5.37 -10.59
N SER A 32 -8.18 6.54 -10.55
CA SER A 32 -9.01 7.03 -11.66
C SER A 32 -8.23 7.14 -12.98
N ARG A 33 -7.01 7.71 -12.94
CA ARG A 33 -6.10 7.79 -14.09
C ARG A 33 -5.70 6.41 -14.60
N TYR A 34 -5.44 5.45 -13.70
CA TYR A 34 -5.09 4.08 -14.07
C TYR A 34 -6.22 3.38 -14.84
N PHE A 35 -7.47 3.52 -14.38
CA PHE A 35 -8.64 2.99 -15.10
C PHE A 35 -8.85 3.69 -16.45
N ALA A 36 -8.76 5.02 -16.47
CA ALA A 36 -8.95 5.80 -17.69
C ALA A 36 -7.95 5.42 -18.80
N ARG A 37 -6.67 5.19 -18.45
CA ARG A 37 -5.64 4.72 -19.40
C ARG A 37 -5.95 3.36 -20.04
N ARG A 38 -6.79 2.54 -19.40
CA ARG A 38 -7.25 1.25 -19.92
C ARG A 38 -8.64 1.31 -20.57
N GLY A 39 -9.19 2.51 -20.79
CA GLY A 39 -10.52 2.67 -21.39
C GLY A 39 -11.68 2.33 -20.46
N HIS A 40 -11.44 2.31 -19.14
CA HIS A 40 -12.46 2.02 -18.13
C HIS A 40 -12.71 3.24 -17.25
N ARG A 41 -13.92 3.35 -16.69
CA ARG A 41 -14.24 4.31 -15.64
C ARG A 41 -14.07 3.64 -14.28
N MET A 42 -13.42 4.32 -13.34
CA MET A 42 -13.30 3.85 -11.97
C MET A 42 -14.67 3.73 -11.31
N THR A 43 -14.93 2.60 -10.65
CA THR A 43 -16.18 2.40 -9.88
C THR A 43 -16.04 2.96 -8.47
N GLU A 44 -17.17 3.18 -7.79
CA GLU A 44 -17.16 3.56 -6.37
C GLU A 44 -16.49 2.49 -5.50
N ASN A 45 -16.60 1.22 -5.86
CA ASN A 45 -15.94 0.15 -5.12
C ASN A 45 -14.41 0.24 -5.22
N ASN A 46 -13.86 0.71 -6.35
CA ASN A 46 -12.43 0.99 -6.49
C ASN A 46 -11.98 2.18 -5.62
N ARG A 47 -12.86 3.15 -5.37
CA ARG A 47 -12.56 4.30 -4.50
C ARG A 47 -12.18 3.88 -3.08
N LYS A 48 -12.72 2.75 -2.59
CA LYS A 48 -12.34 2.17 -1.29
C LYS A 48 -10.85 1.85 -1.20
N GLN A 49 -10.19 1.64 -2.33
CA GLN A 49 -8.76 1.35 -2.36
C GLN A 49 -7.88 2.53 -1.91
N ALA A 50 -8.42 3.75 -1.94
CA ALA A 50 -7.76 4.99 -1.51
C ALA A 50 -8.00 5.36 -0.04
N HIS A 51 -8.68 4.53 0.75
CA HIS A 51 -8.71 4.74 2.20
C HIS A 51 -7.44 4.17 2.80
N LEU A 52 -6.80 4.89 3.72
CA LEU A 52 -5.61 4.45 4.43
C LEU A 52 -5.71 4.82 5.91
N PRO A 53 -5.00 4.11 6.81
CA PRO A 53 -4.90 4.54 8.20
C PRO A 53 -4.34 5.98 8.27
N GLU A 54 -4.88 6.80 9.17
CA GLU A 54 -4.45 8.18 9.34
C GLU A 54 -2.92 8.27 9.61
N GLY A 55 -2.25 9.18 8.90
CA GLY A 55 -0.79 9.34 9.02
C GLY A 55 0.03 8.19 8.43
N ALA A 56 -0.59 7.26 7.70
CA ALA A 56 0.14 6.25 6.95
C ALA A 56 0.98 6.90 5.84
N ARG A 57 2.20 6.39 5.66
CA ARG A 57 3.00 6.68 4.47
C ARG A 57 2.41 5.93 3.28
N VAL A 58 2.01 6.68 2.26
CA VAL A 58 1.58 6.13 0.97
C VAL A 58 2.77 5.50 0.26
N ILE A 59 2.56 4.30 -0.29
CA ILE A 59 3.49 3.65 -1.22
C ILE A 59 2.74 3.47 -2.54
N HIS A 60 3.05 4.34 -3.50
CA HIS A 60 2.37 4.38 -4.78
C HIS A 60 2.62 3.10 -5.58
N ASN A 61 1.58 2.64 -6.29
CA ASN A 61 1.65 1.42 -7.08
C ASN A 61 1.55 1.74 -8.58
N PRO A 62 2.69 1.99 -9.28
CA PRO A 62 2.67 2.34 -10.69
C PRO A 62 2.33 1.15 -11.61
N VAL A 63 2.35 -0.07 -11.09
CA VAL A 63 2.09 -1.31 -11.84
C VAL A 63 0.71 -1.93 -11.56
N GLY A 64 -0.10 -1.31 -10.70
CA GLY A 64 -1.39 -1.82 -10.26
C GLY A 64 -2.37 -0.73 -9.82
N THR A 65 -3.51 -1.12 -9.25
CA THR A 65 -4.50 -0.17 -8.69
C THR A 65 -4.45 -0.06 -7.18
N ALA A 66 -3.95 -1.08 -6.49
CA ALA A 66 -3.98 -1.14 -5.03
C ALA A 66 -2.73 -0.45 -4.48
N PRO A 67 -2.82 0.75 -3.89
CA PRO A 67 -1.67 1.35 -3.23
C PRO A 67 -1.24 0.48 -2.04
N ALA A 68 0.05 0.44 -1.78
CA ALA A 68 0.61 -0.05 -0.53
C ALA A 68 0.66 1.10 0.48
N PHE A 69 0.87 0.77 1.74
CA PHE A 69 1.08 1.78 2.78
C PHE A 69 1.95 1.25 3.90
N ALA A 70 2.56 2.17 4.65
CA ALA A 70 3.32 1.88 5.85
C ALA A 70 2.81 2.72 7.03
N VAL A 71 2.68 2.08 8.20
CA VAL A 71 2.23 2.71 9.44
C VAL A 71 3.29 2.52 10.51
N ASP A 72 3.74 3.63 11.09
CA ASP A 72 4.62 3.60 12.25
C ASP A 72 3.80 3.42 13.53
N HIS A 73 4.16 2.44 14.35
CA HIS A 73 3.46 2.16 15.61
C HIS A 73 4.45 1.56 16.62
N ASP A 74 4.57 2.19 17.79
CA ASP A 74 5.43 1.76 18.91
C ASP A 74 6.87 1.40 18.52
N GLY A 75 7.51 2.25 17.71
CA GLY A 75 8.90 2.04 17.25
C GLY A 75 9.04 0.99 16.13
N HIS A 76 7.96 0.32 15.76
CA HIS A 76 7.89 -0.64 14.66
C HIS A 76 7.20 -0.01 13.45
N VAL A 77 7.32 -0.68 12.30
CA VAL A 77 6.60 -0.32 11.09
C VAL A 77 5.81 -1.51 10.57
N VAL A 78 4.52 -1.29 10.31
CA VAL A 78 3.65 -2.23 9.61
C VAL A 78 3.57 -1.81 8.15
N ILE A 79 3.96 -2.68 7.23
CA ILE A 79 3.94 -2.40 5.78
C ILE A 79 2.97 -3.36 5.11
N CYS A 80 1.95 -2.83 4.43
CA CYS A 80 0.95 -3.61 3.72
C CYS A 80 1.14 -3.49 2.22
N LEU A 81 1.39 -4.63 1.56
CA LEU A 81 1.59 -4.73 0.11
C LEU A 81 0.37 -5.38 -0.58
N PRO A 82 0.18 -5.16 -1.90
CA PRO A 82 -0.82 -5.86 -2.68
C PRO A 82 -0.60 -7.37 -2.68
N GLY A 83 -1.67 -8.15 -2.79
CA GLY A 83 -1.58 -9.62 -2.90
C GLY A 83 -1.15 -10.10 -4.29
N VAL A 84 -1.25 -9.24 -5.32
CA VAL A 84 -0.88 -9.58 -6.69
C VAL A 84 0.64 -9.75 -6.77
N PRO A 85 1.18 -10.94 -7.13
CA PRO A 85 2.60 -11.22 -6.94
C PRO A 85 3.57 -10.29 -7.69
N HIS A 86 3.20 -9.82 -8.89
CA HIS A 86 4.06 -8.92 -9.65
C HIS A 86 4.07 -7.51 -9.05
N GLU A 87 2.94 -7.00 -8.59
CA GLU A 87 2.82 -5.70 -7.90
C GLU A 87 3.60 -5.74 -6.58
N MET A 88 3.39 -6.80 -5.79
CA MET A 88 4.08 -7.01 -4.51
C MET A 88 5.61 -7.01 -4.68
N ARG A 89 6.13 -7.79 -5.63
CA ARG A 89 7.58 -7.85 -5.89
C ARG A 89 8.14 -6.50 -6.34
N TYR A 90 7.43 -5.81 -7.24
CA TYR A 90 7.84 -4.49 -7.71
C TYR A 90 7.99 -3.51 -6.53
N LEU A 91 6.95 -3.41 -5.69
CA LEU A 91 6.95 -2.51 -4.53
C LEU A 91 7.96 -2.93 -3.47
N MET A 92 8.15 -4.24 -3.26
CA MET A 92 9.17 -4.73 -2.35
C MET A 92 10.56 -4.24 -2.77
N GLU A 93 10.91 -4.42 -4.05
CA GLU A 93 12.24 -4.10 -4.57
C GLU A 93 12.51 -2.60 -4.68
N HIS A 94 11.51 -1.82 -5.10
CA HIS A 94 11.70 -0.41 -5.48
C HIS A 94 11.31 0.57 -4.38
N GLU A 95 10.43 0.19 -3.46
CA GLU A 95 9.91 1.10 -2.42
C GLU A 95 10.27 0.61 -1.01
N VAL A 96 9.91 -0.64 -0.68
CA VAL A 96 10.00 -1.16 0.70
C VAL A 96 11.45 -1.43 1.13
N LEU A 97 12.23 -2.14 0.31
CA LEU A 97 13.62 -2.44 0.67
C LEU A 97 14.49 -1.18 0.77
N PRO A 98 14.40 -0.18 -0.14
CA PRO A 98 15.07 1.11 0.04
C PRO A 98 14.64 1.83 1.32
N TYR A 99 13.33 1.88 1.60
CA TYR A 99 12.79 2.49 2.82
C TYR A 99 13.38 1.84 4.10
N LEU A 100 13.39 0.51 4.18
CA LEU A 100 13.92 -0.20 5.34
C LEU A 100 15.43 0.00 5.50
N ARG A 101 16.18 0.05 4.38
CA ARG A 101 17.63 0.32 4.41
C ARG A 101 17.94 1.69 4.99
N GLU A 102 17.22 2.71 4.55
CA GLU A 102 17.37 4.08 5.03
C GLU A 102 16.98 4.18 6.51
N ARG A 103 15.78 3.70 6.85
CA ARG A 103 15.24 3.80 8.21
C ARG A 103 16.11 3.12 9.27
N TYR A 104 16.66 1.95 8.97
CA TYR A 104 17.42 1.15 9.93
C TYR A 104 18.93 1.17 9.68
N GLY A 105 19.42 1.98 8.74
CA GLY A 105 20.85 2.07 8.41
C GLY A 105 21.48 0.73 8.02
N LEU A 106 20.73 -0.13 7.32
CA LEU A 106 21.14 -1.49 7.00
C LEU A 106 22.28 -1.50 5.97
N ARG A 107 23.37 -2.22 6.28
CA ARG A 107 24.60 -2.24 5.44
C ARG A 107 24.82 -3.53 4.65
N GLY A 108 23.97 -4.53 4.81
CA GLY A 108 24.14 -5.84 4.19
C GLY A 108 22.81 -6.51 3.87
N VAL A 109 22.87 -7.57 3.07
CA VAL A 109 21.71 -8.39 2.71
C VAL A 109 22.09 -9.85 2.90
N ILE A 110 21.30 -10.56 3.70
CA ILE A 110 21.36 -12.03 3.78
C ILE A 110 20.24 -12.56 2.91
N LYS A 111 20.58 -13.37 1.89
CA LYS A 111 19.60 -14.06 1.06
C LYS A 111 19.64 -15.54 1.39
N SER A 112 18.56 -16.05 1.97
CA SER A 112 18.35 -17.50 2.07
C SER A 112 17.70 -17.99 0.78
N ARG A 113 18.26 -19.04 0.17
CA ARG A 113 17.57 -19.82 -0.86
C ARG A 113 17.00 -21.04 -0.16
N THR A 114 15.69 -21.10 -0.07
CA THR A 114 14.95 -22.30 0.32
C THR A 114 14.37 -22.94 -0.93
#